data_AF-A0A1P8SW43-F1
#
_entry.id   AF-A0A1P8SW43-F1
#
_cell.length_a   1.000
_cell.length_b   1.000
_cell.length_c   1.000
_cell.angle_alpha   90.00
_cell.angle_beta   90.00
_cell.angle_gamma   90.00
#
_symmetry.space_group_name_H-M   'P 1'
#
loop_
_entity.id
_entity.type
_entity.pdbx_description
1 polymer ?
#
loop_
_entity_poly.entity_id
_entity_poly.type
_entity_poly.pdbx_seq_one_letter_code
_entity_poly.pdbx_strand_id
1 'polypeptide(L)' 'IQQRLQEELDHELGPGASSSRVLYKDRARLPLLNATIAEVLRLRPVVPLALPHRTTRPS' A
#
# COMPACT_ATOMS: atom_id res chain seq x y z
N ILE A 1 9.29 -3.85 10.90
CA ILE A 1 8.09 -3.46 10.11
C ILE A 1 7.23 -4.66 9.71
N GLN A 2 7.78 -5.70 9.08
CA GLN A 2 7.02 -6.90 8.69
C GLN A 2 6.27 -7.56 9.86
N GLN A 3 6.91 -7.72 11.02
CA GLN A 3 6.25 -8.25 12.21
C GLN A 3 5.02 -7.41 12.62
N ARG A 4 5.15 -6.09 12.64
CA ARG A 4 4.05 -5.17 12.97
C ARG A 4 2.90 -5.22 11.97
N LEU A 5 3.18 -5.50 10.70
CA LEU A 5 2.15 -5.71 9.68
C LEU A 5 1.40 -7.01 9.92
N GLN A 6 2.10 -8.08 10.30
CA GLN A 6 1.46 -9.34 10.65
C GLN A 6 0.56 -9.17 11.89
N GLU A 7 1.04 -8.43 12.90
CA GLU A 7 0.25 -8.09 14.09
C GLU A 7 -1.03 -7.31 13.72
N GLU A 8 -0.95 -6.32 12.82
CA GLU A 8 -2.14 -5.58 12.34
C GLU A 8 -3.12 -6.52 11.60
N LEU A 9 -2.62 -7.41 10.74
CA LEU A 9 -3.44 -8.38 10.02
C LEU A 9 -4.15 -9.35 10.96
N ASP A 10 -3.43 -9.92 11.92
CA ASP A 10 -3.97 -10.88 12.87
C ASP A 10 -5.00 -10.22 13.82
N HIS A 11 -4.76 -8.97 14.22
CA HIS A 11 -5.67 -8.19 15.05
C HIS A 11 -6.97 -7.84 14.32
N GLU A 12 -6.88 -7.34 13.08
CA GLU A 12 -8.05 -6.85 12.36
C GLU A 12 -8.83 -7.98 11.69
N LEU A 13 -8.15 -8.95 11.10
CA LEU A 13 -8.81 -9.99 10.30
C LEU A 13 -8.98 -11.31 11.06
N GLY A 14 -8.48 -11.37 12.29
CA GLY A 14 -8.53 -12.52 13.17
C GLY A 14 -7.46 -13.58 12.85
N PRO A 15 -7.29 -14.60 13.72
CA PRO A 15 -6.23 -15.60 13.63
C PRO A 15 -6.29 -16.49 12.37
N GLY A 16 -7.40 -16.46 11.64
CA GLY A 16 -7.54 -17.15 10.35
C GLY A 16 -7.04 -16.36 9.15
N ALA A 17 -6.69 -15.08 9.31
CA ALA A 17 -6.33 -14.19 8.21
C ALA A 17 -5.04 -14.62 7.48
N SER A 18 -4.09 -15.20 8.19
CA SER A 18 -2.87 -15.75 7.59
C SER A 18 -3.17 -16.95 6.67
N SER A 19 -4.31 -17.63 6.87
CA SER A 19 -4.80 -18.75 6.05
C SER A 19 -5.98 -18.38 5.13
N SER A 20 -6.55 -17.20 5.32
CA SER A 20 -7.73 -16.70 4.61
C SER A 20 -7.34 -15.63 3.61
N ARG A 21 -8.17 -15.46 2.59
CA ARG A 21 -7.91 -14.50 1.51
C ARG A 21 -8.29 -13.10 1.98
N VAL A 22 -7.30 -12.23 2.17
CA VAL A 22 -7.52 -10.80 2.43
C VAL A 22 -8.33 -10.20 1.27
N LEU A 23 -9.47 -9.58 1.59
CA LEU A 23 -10.34 -8.97 0.59
C LEU A 23 -10.02 -7.49 0.45
N TYR A 24 -10.27 -6.92 -0.72
CA TYR A 24 -9.96 -5.51 -0.97
C TYR A 24 -10.73 -4.55 -0.05
N LYS A 25 -11.94 -4.92 0.38
CA LYS A 25 -12.74 -4.15 1.34
C LYS A 25 -12.06 -4.00 2.71
N ASP A 26 -11.18 -4.93 3.07
CA ASP A 26 -10.50 -4.96 4.37
C ASP A 26 -9.42 -3.87 4.49
N ARG A 27 -8.98 -3.29 3.37
CA ARG A 27 -7.94 -2.25 3.32
C ARG A 27 -8.24 -1.08 4.25
N ALA A 28 -9.51 -0.74 4.48
CA ALA A 28 -9.90 0.39 5.33
C ALA A 28 -9.50 0.20 6.80
N ARG A 29 -9.31 -1.05 7.22
CA ARG A 29 -8.94 -1.46 8.57
C ARG A 29 -7.44 -1.66 8.74
N LEU A 30 -6.65 -1.59 7.66
CA LEU A 30 -5.23 -1.91 7.64
C LEU A 30 -4.38 -0.65 7.32
N PRO A 31 -4.36 0.37 8.20
CA PRO A 31 -3.66 1.62 7.93
C PRO A 31 -2.14 1.45 7.80
N LEU A 32 -1.50 0.58 8.58
CA LEU A 32 -0.06 0.34 8.50
C LEU A 32 0.32 -0.36 7.20
N LEU A 33 -0.49 -1.32 6.74
CA LEU A 33 -0.31 -1.94 5.43
C LEU A 33 -0.40 -0.91 4.30
N ASN A 34 -1.43 -0.06 4.31
CA ASN A 34 -1.60 0.99 3.30
C ASN A 34 -0.43 1.98 3.32
N ALA A 35 0.00 2.41 4.50
CA ALA A 35 1.14 3.30 4.66
C ALA A 35 2.44 2.65 4.15
N THR A 36 2.63 1.36 4.39
CA THR A 36 3.81 0.62 3.90
C THR A 36 3.84 0.58 2.38
N ILE A 37 2.70 0.30 1.72
CA ILE A 37 2.60 0.34 0.26
C ILE A 37 2.94 1.74 -0.26
N ALA A 38 2.37 2.78 0.35
CA ALA A 38 2.64 4.17 -0.02
C ALA A 38 4.13 4.53 0.12
N GLU A 39 4.77 4.14 1.22
CA GLU A 39 6.19 4.40 1.45
C GLU A 39 7.11 3.66 0.49
N VAL A 40 6.79 2.40 0.14
CA VAL A 40 7.53 1.67 -0.88
C VAL A 40 7.43 2.38 -2.23
N LEU A 41 6.23 2.82 -2.63
CA LEU A 41 6.03 3.54 -3.89
C LEU A 41 6.67 4.95 -3.87
N ARG A 42 6.76 5.60 -2.70
CA ARG A 42 7.46 6.88 -2.54
C ARG A 42 8.99 6.72 -2.70
N LEU A 43 9.55 5.68 -2.09
CA LEU A 43 11.00 5.41 -2.13
C LEU A 43 11.45 4.78 -3.45
N ARG A 44 10.62 3.94 -4.04
CA ARG A 44 10.87 3.19 -5.27
C ARG A 44 9.64 3.26 -6.18
N PRO A 45 9.41 4.43 -6.81
CA PRO A 45 8.31 4.57 -7.76
C PRO A 45 8.50 3.62 -8.94
N VAL A 46 7.40 2.99 -9.37
CA VAL A 46 7.41 2.06 -10.54
C VAL A 46 7.82 2.80 -11.81
N VAL A 47 7.46 4.08 -11.92
CA VAL A 47 7.81 4.97 -13.03
C VAL A 47 8.54 6.20 -12.48
N PRO A 48 9.88 6.16 -12.32
CA PRO A 48 10.64 7.19 -11.61
C PRO A 48 10.55 8.60 -12.20
N LEU A 49 10.35 8.71 -13.51
CA LEU A 49 10.23 9.99 -14.22
C LEU A 49 8.79 10.26 -14.69
N ALA A 50 7.81 9.52 -14.16
CA ALA A 50 6.44 9.49 -14.67
C ALA A 50 6.40 9.22 -16.20
N LEU A 51 5.29 9.59 -16.85
CA LEU A 51 5.21 9.58 -18.32
C LEU A 51 5.73 10.91 -18.86
N PRO A 52 6.36 10.94 -20.06
CA PRO A 52 6.72 12.21 -20.69
C PRO A 52 5.52 13.13 -20.89
N HIS A 53 5.68 14.41 -20.56
CA HIS A 53 4.67 15.45 -20.73
C HIS A 53 5.21 16.62 -21.55
N ARG A 54 4.32 17.43 -22.14
CA ARG A 54 4.66 18.69 -22.84
C ARG A 54 3.67 19.80 -22.48
N THR A 55 4.14 21.04 -22.45
CA THR A 55 3.27 22.22 -22.28
C THR A 55 2.46 22.46 -23.55
N THR A 56 1.17 22.80 -23.42
CA THR A 56 0.27 23.07 -24.56
C THR A 56 0.15 24.54 -24.91
N ARG A 57 0.68 25.46 -24.08
CA ARG A 57 0.64 26.92 -24.27
C ARG A 57 1.94 27.56 -23.76
N PRO A 58 2.40 28.69 -24.33
CA PRO A 58 3.56 29.42 -23.82
C PRO A 58 3.26 30.13 -22.49
N SER A 59 4.31 30.39 -21.72
CA SER A 59 4.30 31.21 -20.49
C SER A 59 4.21 32.71 -20.80
#